data_AF-A0AAD4N166-F1
#
_entry.id   AF-A0AAD4N166-F1
#
_cell.length_a   1.000
_cell.length_b   1.000
_cell.length_c   1.000
_cell.angle_alpha   90.00
_cell.angle_beta   90.00
_cell.angle_gamma   90.00
#
_symmetry.space_group_name_H-M   'P 1'
#
loop_
_entity.id
_entity.type
_entity.pdbx_description
1 polymer ?
#
loop_
_entity_poly.entity_id
_entity_poly.type
_entity_poly.pdbx_seq_one_letter_code
_entity_poly.pdbx_strand_id
1 'polypeptide(L)'
;MKFQEEQSSTSTLGFRIDLAKIKTKGQVLEVLEEILGGQKWAVRKQLRQRLMTIRAGVENSQFFQSHEVVGGSLLIVFDSFVADAWLIDFAKVTKVPDGVVLNHRTDPNTDGYLTGLDSLIEVIP
;
A
#
# COMPACT_ATOMS: atom_id res chain seq x y z
N MET A 1 3.99 15.93 -17.01
CA MET A 1 5.10 15.11 -17.56
C MET A 1 6.42 15.87 -17.75
N LYS A 2 6.55 17.15 -17.34
CA LYS A 2 7.87 17.81 -17.22
C LYS A 2 8.68 17.44 -15.95
N PHE A 3 8.21 16.47 -15.18
CA PHE A 3 7.54 16.70 -13.89
C PHE A 3 7.67 15.42 -13.05
N GLN A 4 8.87 14.86 -12.90
CA GLN A 4 9.20 14.29 -11.59
C GLN A 4 9.77 15.45 -10.77
N GLU A 5 9.18 16.64 -10.86
CA GLU A 5 9.88 17.92 -10.86
C GLU A 5 10.66 18.14 -9.55
N GLU A 6 11.99 18.21 -9.55
CA GLU A 6 12.94 17.45 -10.37
C GLU A 6 13.80 16.65 -9.39
N GLN A 7 13.25 15.51 -9.00
CA GLN A 7 13.88 14.45 -8.24
C GLN A 7 14.18 14.65 -6.73
N SER A 8 13.52 15.56 -6.02
CA SER A 8 12.89 15.28 -4.70
C SER A 8 12.88 16.43 -3.73
N SER A 9 12.21 16.11 -2.61
CA SER A 9 11.42 16.97 -1.76
C SER A 9 10.74 18.06 -2.61
N THR A 10 10.22 17.57 -3.74
CA THR A 10 9.30 18.14 -4.75
C THR A 10 9.67 19.49 -5.37
N SER A 11 10.94 19.89 -5.21
CA SER A 11 11.66 21.06 -5.78
C SER A 11 12.30 21.94 -4.70
N THR A 12 12.20 21.54 -3.43
CA THR A 12 13.17 21.87 -2.37
C THR A 12 12.75 21.23 -1.07
N LEU A 13 11.48 21.33 -0.65
CA LEU A 13 10.89 20.48 0.41
C LEU A 13 9.35 20.50 0.52
N GLY A 14 8.62 20.71 -0.58
CA GLY A 14 7.14 20.61 -0.61
C GLY A 14 6.61 19.17 -0.49
N PHE A 15 7.34 18.34 0.25
CA PHE A 15 7.36 16.91 0.53
C PHE A 15 7.41 15.93 -0.65
N ARG A 16 8.33 14.96 -0.52
CA ARG A 16 8.19 13.56 -0.95
C ARG A 16 9.28 12.71 -0.29
N ILE A 17 8.98 11.45 0.01
CA ILE A 17 9.88 10.33 -0.27
C ILE A 17 8.98 9.20 -0.77
N ASP A 18 9.22 8.83 -2.03
CA ASP A 18 8.76 7.58 -2.63
C ASP A 18 9.94 6.61 -2.61
N LEU A 19 9.70 5.37 -2.20
CA LEU A 19 10.68 4.28 -2.20
C LEU A 19 10.92 3.77 -3.64
N ALA A 20 11.29 4.69 -4.53
CA ALA A 20 11.11 4.61 -5.98
C ALA A 20 12.10 3.70 -6.72
N LYS A 21 12.86 2.84 -6.03
CA LYS A 21 13.69 1.80 -6.67
C LYS A 21 13.70 0.48 -5.90
N ILE A 22 12.63 0.18 -5.16
CA ILE A 22 12.45 -1.13 -4.56
C ILE A 22 11.80 -2.04 -5.60
N LYS A 23 12.58 -2.95 -6.17
CA LYS A 23 12.13 -3.89 -7.21
C LYS A 23 12.01 -5.32 -6.72
N THR A 24 12.70 -5.66 -5.63
CA THR A 24 12.75 -7.01 -5.09
C THR A 24 12.20 -7.05 -3.67
N LYS A 25 11.67 -8.21 -3.26
CA LYS A 25 11.22 -8.44 -1.87
C LYS A 25 12.33 -8.13 -0.85
N GLY A 26 13.59 -8.42 -1.17
CA GLY A 26 14.74 -8.11 -0.31
C GLY A 26 14.93 -6.62 -0.05
N GLN A 27 14.81 -5.79 -1.10
CA GLN A 27 14.88 -4.33 -0.94
C GLN A 27 13.69 -3.77 -0.15
N VAL A 28 12.50 -4.38 -0.27
CA VAL A 28 11.34 -4.02 0.58
C VAL A 28 11.66 -4.32 2.04
N LEU A 29 12.22 -5.50 2.32
CA LEU A 29 12.60 -5.93 3.67
C LEU A 29 13.65 -5.01 4.28
N GLU A 30 14.70 -4.66 3.53
CA GLU A 30 15.76 -3.75 4.00
C GLU A 30 15.18 -2.40 4.44
N VAL A 31 14.32 -1.80 3.62
CA VAL A 31 13.71 -0.52 3.95
C VAL A 31 12.71 -0.64 5.10
N LEU A 32 11.94 -1.72 5.14
CA LEU A 32 11.05 -1.97 6.28
C LEU A 32 11.84 -2.19 7.56
N GLU A 33 13.02 -2.81 7.52
CA GLU A 33 13.89 -2.95 8.69
C GLU A 33 14.58 -1.61 9.04
N GLU A 34 14.90 -0.74 8.09
CA GLU A 34 15.38 0.61 8.41
C GLU A 34 14.30 1.44 9.12
N ILE A 35 13.03 1.29 8.71
CA ILE A 35 11.89 2.07 9.23
C ILE A 35 11.33 1.46 10.52
N LEU A 36 11.20 0.13 10.59
CA LEU A 36 10.54 -0.63 11.66
C LEU A 36 11.52 -1.44 12.53
N GLY A 37 12.79 -1.57 12.14
CA GLY A 37 13.80 -2.40 12.79
C GLY A 37 14.08 -2.01 14.24
N GLY A 38 14.08 -0.72 14.52
CA GLY A 38 14.19 -0.21 15.89
C GLY A 38 12.92 -0.34 16.73
N GLN A 39 11.78 -0.69 16.11
CA GLN A 39 10.48 -0.70 16.79
C GLN A 39 10.24 -2.00 17.55
N LYS A 40 9.51 -1.86 18.66
CA LYS A 40 9.08 -2.99 19.49
C LYS A 40 8.27 -3.97 18.63
N TRP A 41 8.45 -5.26 18.91
CA TRP A 41 7.65 -6.33 18.29
C TRP A 41 6.14 -6.06 18.33
N ALA A 42 5.63 -5.47 19.42
CA ALA A 42 4.22 -5.12 19.56
C ALA A 42 3.72 -4.16 18.46
N VAL A 43 4.54 -3.18 18.06
CA VAL A 43 4.22 -2.20 17.01
C VAL A 43 4.16 -2.89 15.64
N ARG A 44 5.15 -3.75 15.33
CA ARG A 44 5.18 -4.52 14.07
C ARG A 44 3.98 -5.47 13.97
N LYS A 45 3.67 -6.17 15.06
CA LYS A 45 2.49 -7.05 15.15
C LYS A 45 1.19 -6.27 14.96
N GLN A 46 1.07 -5.09 15.57
CA GLN A 46 -0.13 -4.25 15.42
C GLN A 46 -0.32 -3.81 13.97
N LEU A 47 0.76 -3.34 13.32
CA LEU A 47 0.73 -2.98 11.90
C LEU A 47 0.28 -4.16 11.04
N ARG A 48 0.90 -5.33 11.22
CA ARG A 48 0.53 -6.54 10.47
C ARG A 48 -0.94 -6.91 10.66
N GLN A 49 -1.45 -6.84 11.89
CA GLN A 49 -2.86 -7.10 12.19
C GLN A 49 -3.79 -6.09 11.52
N ARG A 50 -3.39 -4.81 11.48
CA ARG A 50 -4.13 -3.76 10.80
C ARG A 50 -4.20 -4.00 9.30
N LEU A 51 -3.09 -4.37 8.66
CA LEU A 51 -3.06 -4.71 7.24
C LEU A 51 -3.94 -5.92 6.91
N MET A 52 -3.93 -6.96 7.75
CA MET A 52 -4.85 -8.09 7.59
C MET A 52 -6.32 -7.68 7.71
N THR A 53 -6.62 -6.72 8.58
CA THR A 53 -7.98 -6.16 8.73
C THR A 53 -8.39 -5.38 7.48
N ILE A 54 -7.49 -4.57 6.93
CA ILE A 54 -7.70 -3.84 5.67
C ILE A 54 -7.95 -4.83 4.53
N ARG A 55 -7.13 -5.88 4.41
CA ARG A 55 -7.29 -6.93 3.40
C ARG A 55 -8.69 -7.55 3.46
N ALA A 56 -9.11 -7.98 4.64
CA ALA A 56 -10.45 -8.54 4.83
C ALA A 56 -11.55 -7.52 4.48
N GLY A 57 -11.36 -6.24 4.81
CA GLY A 57 -12.28 -5.18 4.43
C GLY A 57 -12.39 -4.99 2.92
N VAL A 58 -11.26 -5.01 2.20
CA VAL A 58 -11.21 -4.91 0.73
C VAL A 58 -11.89 -6.12 0.09
N GLU A 59 -11.60 -7.34 0.55
CA GLU A 59 -12.17 -8.58 0.02
C GLU A 59 -13.71 -8.62 0.12
N ASN A 60 -14.26 -8.09 1.21
CA ASN A 60 -15.70 -8.08 1.47
C ASN A 60 -16.40 -6.80 0.97
N SER A 61 -15.67 -5.88 0.35
CA SER A 61 -16.24 -4.60 -0.09
C SER A 61 -16.87 -4.71 -1.48
N GLN A 62 -18.17 -4.43 -1.57
CA GLN A 62 -18.88 -4.29 -2.84
C GLN A 62 -18.29 -3.19 -3.73
N PHE A 63 -17.74 -2.15 -3.11
CA PHE A 63 -17.08 -1.07 -3.84
C PHE A 63 -15.86 -1.60 -4.59
N PHE A 64 -14.94 -2.28 -3.90
CA PHE A 64 -13.74 -2.85 -4.53
C PHE A 64 -14.10 -3.90 -5.59
N GLN A 65 -15.06 -4.78 -5.29
CA GLN A 65 -15.54 -5.78 -6.26
C GLN A 65 -16.04 -5.19 -7.59
N SER A 66 -16.48 -3.92 -7.60
CA SER A 66 -17.05 -3.25 -8.78
C SER A 66 -16.21 -2.07 -9.30
N HIS A 67 -15.04 -1.82 -8.73
CA HIS A 67 -14.20 -0.69 -9.12
C HIS A 67 -12.74 -1.07 -9.22
N GLU A 68 -12.12 -0.71 -10.35
CA GLU A 68 -10.68 -0.73 -10.52
C GLU A 68 -10.07 0.47 -9.77
N VAL A 69 -9.09 0.20 -8.90
CA VAL A 69 -8.43 1.19 -8.04
C VAL A 69 -6.99 1.36 -8.48
N VAL A 70 -6.75 2.31 -9.40
CA VAL A 70 -5.40 2.59 -9.91
C VAL A 70 -4.75 3.71 -9.12
N GLY A 71 -3.53 3.49 -8.64
CA GLY A 71 -2.75 4.52 -7.94
C GLY A 71 -3.25 4.84 -6.52
N GLY A 72 -4.05 3.95 -5.93
CA GLY A 72 -4.36 4.01 -4.50
C GLY A 72 -3.10 3.73 -3.67
N SER A 73 -2.99 4.39 -2.53
CA SER A 73 -1.84 4.29 -1.63
C SER A 73 -2.26 3.79 -0.26
N LEU A 74 -1.30 3.23 0.47
CA LEU A 74 -1.46 2.91 1.88
C LEU A 74 -0.62 3.88 2.72
N LEU A 75 -1.27 4.65 3.58
CA LEU A 75 -0.59 5.48 4.56
C LEU A 75 -0.38 4.67 5.84
N ILE A 76 0.87 4.44 6.21
CA ILE A 76 1.24 3.81 7.47
C ILE A 76 1.75 4.90 8.42
N VAL A 77 1.21 4.95 9.63
CA VAL A 77 1.63 5.88 10.68
C VAL A 77 1.92 5.08 11.94
N PHE A 78 3.08 5.32 12.54
CA PHE A 78 3.46 4.64 13.77
C PHE A 78 4.38 5.48 14.64
N ASP A 79 4.43 5.13 15.92
CA ASP A 79 5.42 5.58 16.90
C ASP A 79 5.99 4.37 17.68
N SER A 80 6.67 4.62 18.80
CA SER A 80 7.27 3.58 19.64
C SER A 80 6.28 2.73 20.44
N PHE A 81 4.98 2.95 20.28
CA PHE A 81 3.89 2.33 21.02
C PHE A 81 2.76 1.82 20.11
N VAL A 82 2.43 2.56 19.04
CA VAL A 82 1.26 2.30 18.20
C VAL A 82 1.63 2.32 16.71
N ALA A 83 1.00 1.45 15.92
CA ALA A 83 0.99 1.52 14.46
C ALA A 83 -0.43 1.36 13.89
N ASP A 84 -0.73 2.12 12.84
CA ASP A 84 -1.99 2.05 12.11
C ASP A 84 -1.76 2.32 10.61
N ALA A 85 -2.75 1.98 9.79
CA ALA A 85 -2.72 2.16 8.36
C ALA A 85 -4.10 2.51 7.79
N TRP A 86 -4.11 3.29 6.71
CA TRP A 86 -5.32 3.69 5.98
C TRP A 86 -5.11 3.65 4.47
N LEU A 87 -6.18 3.32 3.75
CA LEU A 87 -6.21 3.48 2.31
C LEU A 87 -6.47 4.95 1.96
N ILE A 88 -5.67 5.49 1.06
CA ILE A 88 -5.77 6.87 0.60
C ILE A 88 -5.65 6.92 -0.94
N ASP A 89 -5.82 8.11 -1.51
CA ASP A 89 -5.63 8.39 -2.94
C ASP A 89 -6.55 7.62 -3.91
N PHE A 90 -7.85 7.64 -3.64
CA PHE A 90 -8.89 7.08 -4.54
C PHE A 90 -9.23 7.99 -5.73
N ALA A 91 -8.29 8.80 -6.20
CA ALA A 91 -8.56 9.81 -7.24
C ALA A 91 -8.77 9.19 -8.63
N LYS A 92 -8.29 7.97 -8.87
CA LYS A 92 -8.42 7.24 -10.14
C LYS A 92 -9.11 5.89 -9.92
N VAL A 93 -10.33 5.97 -9.44
CA VAL A 93 -11.19 4.79 -9.28
C VAL A 93 -12.21 4.76 -10.41
N THR A 94 -12.27 3.64 -11.14
CA THR A 94 -13.13 3.47 -12.31
C THR A 94 -14.08 2.31 -12.08
N LYS A 95 -15.39 2.53 -12.21
CA LYS A 95 -16.38 1.45 -12.14
C LYS A 95 -16.22 0.52 -13.35
N VAL A 96 -16.19 -0.79 -13.11
CA VAL A 96 -16.19 -1.79 -14.19
C VAL A 96 -17.60 -2.00 -14.76
N PRO A 97 -17.73 -2.57 -15.98
CA PRO A 97 -19.03 -2.92 -16.54
C PRO A 97 -19.85 -3.83 -15.61
N ASP A 98 -21.18 -3.69 -15.65
CA ASP A 98 -22.07 -4.47 -14.80
C ASP A 98 -21.90 -5.98 -15.09
N GLY A 99 -21.84 -6.79 -14.02
CA GLY A 99 -21.61 -8.24 -14.10
C GLY A 99 -20.13 -8.65 -14.05
N VAL A 100 -19.19 -7.71 -14.12
CA VAL A 100 -17.76 -7.96 -13.85
C VAL A 100 -17.51 -7.82 -12.35
N VAL A 101 -16.79 -8.78 -11.77
CA VAL A 101 -16.37 -8.76 -10.37
C VAL A 101 -14.85 -8.88 -10.30
N LEU A 102 -14.21 -7.91 -9.67
CA LEU A 102 -12.76 -7.88 -9.49
C LEU A 102 -12.36 -8.61 -8.20
N ASN A 103 -11.25 -9.34 -8.26
CA ASN A 103 -10.62 -9.97 -7.10
C ASN A 103 -9.28 -9.34 -6.69
N HIS A 104 -8.82 -8.34 -7.45
CA HIS A 104 -7.57 -7.59 -7.23
C HIS A 104 -6.29 -8.43 -7.06
N ARG A 105 -6.27 -9.69 -7.54
CA ARG A 105 -5.15 -10.63 -7.36
C ARG A 105 -4.63 -11.25 -8.65
N THR A 106 -5.50 -11.84 -9.46
CA THR A 106 -5.08 -12.85 -10.46
C THR A 106 -5.31 -12.44 -11.91
N ASP A 107 -6.06 -11.38 -12.19
CA ASP A 107 -6.36 -11.00 -13.57
C ASP A 107 -5.31 -10.01 -14.10
N PRO A 108 -4.73 -10.21 -15.31
CA PRO A 108 -3.82 -9.24 -15.94
C PRO A 108 -4.44 -7.86 -16.14
N ASN A 109 -5.77 -7.76 -16.09
CA ASN A 109 -6.55 -6.53 -16.17
C ASN A 109 -7.02 -6.01 -14.81
N THR A 110 -6.52 -6.55 -13.69
CA THR A 110 -6.79 -6.01 -12.36
C THR A 110 -5.66 -5.08 -11.92
N ASP A 111 -6.01 -4.11 -11.08
CA ASP A 111 -5.08 -3.16 -10.45
C ASP A 111 -3.99 -3.80 -9.55
N GLY A 112 -4.08 -5.11 -9.26
CA GLY A 112 -3.11 -5.83 -8.44
C GLY A 112 -3.09 -5.41 -6.97
N TYR A 113 -4.12 -4.69 -6.50
CA TYR A 113 -4.13 -4.07 -5.18
C TYR A 113 -3.93 -5.08 -4.03
N LEU A 114 -4.67 -6.18 -4.06
CA LEU A 114 -4.58 -7.22 -3.03
C LEU A 114 -3.28 -8.03 -3.15
N THR A 115 -2.74 -8.21 -4.36
CA THR A 115 -1.40 -8.82 -4.54
C THR A 115 -0.31 -7.99 -3.87
N GLY A 116 -0.36 -6.65 -4.01
CA GLY A 116 0.56 -5.75 -3.33
C GLY A 116 0.42 -5.81 -1.80
N LEU A 117 -0.83 -5.78 -1.30
CA LEU A 117 -1.10 -5.86 0.13
C LEU A 117 -0.68 -7.20 0.74
N ASP A 118 -0.92 -8.32 0.05
CA ASP A 118 -0.49 -9.65 0.49
C ASP A 118 1.03 -9.74 0.57
N SER A 119 1.73 -9.19 -0.43
CA SER A 119 3.20 -9.12 -0.44
C SER A 119 3.72 -8.29 0.73
N LEU A 120 3.09 -7.15 1.05
CA LEU A 120 3.47 -6.30 2.18
C LEU A 120 3.25 -7.00 3.54
N ILE A 121 2.15 -7.73 3.70
CA ILE A 121 1.86 -8.50 4.92
C ILE A 121 2.88 -9.63 5.13
N GLU A 122 3.35 -10.25 4.05
CA GLU A 122 4.34 -11.33 4.08
C GLU A 122 5.71 -10.85 4.56
N VAL A 123 6.12 -9.64 4.16
CA VAL A 123 7.44 -9.09 4.47
C VAL A 123 7.52 -8.41 5.84
N ILE A 124 6.39 -8.09 6.48
CA ILE A 124 6.42 -7.53 7.84
C ILE A 124 6.57 -8.67 8.85
N PRO A 125 7.69 -8.74 9.60
CA PRO A 125 7.99 -9.81 10.55
C PRO A 125 7.10 -9.79 11.81
#